data_AF-A0A7R9DWN2-F1
#
_entry.id   AF-A0A7R9DWN2-F1
#
_cell.length_a   1.000
_cell.length_b   1.000
_cell.length_c   1.000
_cell.angle_alpha   90.00
_cell.angle_beta   90.00
_cell.angle_gamma   90.00
#
_symmetry.space_group_name_H-M   'P 1'
#
loop_
_entity.id
_entity.type
_entity.pdbx_description
1 polymer ?
#
loop_
_entity_poly.entity_id
_entity_poly.type
_entity_poly.pdbx_seq_one_letter_code
_entity_poly.pdbx_strand_id
1 'polypeptide(L)'
;FISIELEKGFPRLLLDFGSGTLELIVETKTSLDDGEWHRIDVFWGTEDVRLVSDFCQSADVVDKEDGSPPEFYDTSCQVRGTMPPFNEYLNVNTPLQIGGLHLEQFDPNMYHWQFMPLYDLGAPGLSRASVAGCPQTE
;
A
#
# COMPACT_ATOMS: atom_id res chain seq x y z
N PHE A 1 11.91 -5.40 2.21
CA PHE A 1 10.61 -5.93 1.78
C PHE A 1 9.62 -4.77 1.67
N ILE A 2 8.43 -5.02 1.13
CA ILE A 2 7.29 -4.09 1.18
C ILE A 2 6.08 -4.87 1.70
N SER A 3 5.31 -4.29 2.62
CA SER A 3 4.06 -4.85 3.14
C SER A 3 3.03 -3.74 3.28
N ILE A 4 1.80 -4.02 2.83
CA ILE A 4 0.63 -3.17 3.09
C ILE A 4 -0.34 -4.00 3.91
N GLU A 5 -0.72 -3.47 5.06
CA GLU A 5 -1.55 -4.12 6.07
C GLU A 5 -2.71 -3.21 6.47
N LEU A 6 -3.78 -3.81 6.96
CA LEU A 6 -4.80 -3.10 7.72
C LEU A 6 -4.59 -3.38 9.20
N GLU A 7 -4.10 -2.38 9.94
CA GLU A 7 -3.95 -2.46 11.40
C GLU A 7 -5.13 -1.74 12.06
N LYS A 8 -6.01 -2.51 12.71
CA LYS A 8 -7.25 -1.98 13.33
C LYS A 8 -8.08 -1.14 12.34
N GLY A 9 -8.07 -1.57 11.07
CA GLY A 9 -8.78 -0.93 9.97
C GLY A 9 -8.10 0.32 9.38
N PHE A 10 -6.91 0.70 9.86
CA PHE A 10 -6.11 1.75 9.25
C PHE A 10 -5.01 1.17 8.34
N PRO A 11 -4.74 1.79 7.19
CA PRO A 11 -3.70 1.33 6.28
C PRO A 11 -2.31 1.60 6.87
N ARG A 12 -1.50 0.55 6.92
CA ARG A 12 -0.14 0.55 7.43
C ARG A 12 0.81 0.03 6.36
N LEU A 13 1.81 0.83 6.01
CA LEU A 13 2.88 0.47 5.09
C LEU A 13 4.17 0.23 5.86
N LEU A 14 4.79 -0.92 5.60
CA LEU A 14 6.14 -1.25 6.03
C LEU A 14 7.05 -1.36 4.81
N LEU A 15 8.14 -0.60 4.79
CA LEU A 15 9.11 -0.61 3.70
C LEU A 15 10.53 -0.74 4.25
N ASP A 16 11.31 -1.65 3.68
CA ASP A 16 12.69 -1.90 4.11
C ASP A 16 13.60 -2.20 2.92
N PHE A 17 14.64 -1.38 2.73
CA PHE A 17 15.66 -1.55 1.69
C PHE A 17 16.92 -2.30 2.19
N GLY A 18 16.98 -2.64 3.47
CA GLY A 18 18.10 -3.34 4.13
C GLY A 18 18.80 -2.51 5.22
N SER A 19 18.37 -1.27 5.45
CA SER A 19 18.94 -0.35 6.45
C SER A 19 18.05 -0.09 7.66
N GLY A 20 16.89 -0.75 7.71
CA GLY A 20 15.86 -0.50 8.70
C GLY A 20 14.50 -0.31 8.04
N THR A 21 13.47 -0.56 8.83
CA THR A 21 12.08 -0.53 8.36
C THR A 21 11.48 0.85 8.59
N LEU A 22 11.01 1.48 7.53
CA LEU A 22 10.10 2.62 7.59
C LEU A 22 8.67 2.10 7.82
N GLU A 23 8.00 2.71 8.78
CA GLU A 23 6.60 2.45 9.10
C GLU A 23 5.78 3.73 8.88
N LEU A 24 4.74 3.61 8.06
CA LEU A 24 3.79 4.68 7.75
C LEU A 24 2.37 4.21 8.05
N ILE A 25 1.62 4.98 8.82
CA ILE A 25 0.21 4.72 9.15
C ILE A 25 -0.59 5.96 8.75
N VAL A 26 -1.67 5.79 8.00
CA VAL A 26 -2.65 6.87 7.76
C VAL A 26 -3.82 6.68 8.71
N GLU A 27 -3.99 7.61 9.64
CA GLU A 27 -5.16 7.65 10.51
C GLU A 27 -6.33 8.29 9.75
N THR A 28 -7.03 7.46 8.97
CA THR A 28 -8.18 7.90 8.17
C THR A 28 -9.35 8.34 9.05
N LYS A 29 -10.21 9.22 8.53
CA LYS A 29 -11.40 9.70 9.28
C LYS A 29 -12.35 8.57 9.64
N THR A 30 -12.49 7.61 8.74
CA THR A 30 -13.21 6.36 8.93
C THR A 30 -12.27 5.19 8.76
N SER A 31 -12.58 4.08 9.40
CA SER A 31 -11.85 2.83 9.26
C SER A 31 -12.09 2.25 7.86
N LEU A 32 -11.06 1.69 7.22
CA LEU A 32 -11.16 1.12 5.87
C LEU A 32 -11.72 -0.31 5.83
N ASP A 33 -12.09 -0.86 7.00
CA ASP A 33 -12.77 -2.15 7.15
C ASP A 33 -14.30 -1.99 7.29
N ASP A 34 -14.85 -0.90 6.75
CA ASP A 34 -16.27 -0.55 6.79
C ASP A 34 -17.15 -1.30 5.78
N GLY A 35 -16.53 -2.02 4.84
CA GLY A 35 -17.21 -2.80 3.81
C GLY A 35 -17.30 -2.11 2.45
N GLU A 36 -16.82 -0.87 2.34
CA GLU A 36 -16.80 -0.11 1.10
C GLU A 36 -15.48 -0.28 0.33
N TRP A 37 -15.49 0.07 -0.96
CA TRP A 37 -14.25 0.06 -1.75
C TRP A 37 -13.36 1.25 -1.41
N HIS A 38 -12.16 0.92 -0.97
CA HIS A 38 -11.09 1.89 -0.77
C HIS A 38 -9.94 1.68 -1.75
N ARG A 39 -9.22 2.76 -2.02
CA ARG A 39 -8.01 2.76 -2.83
C ARG A 39 -6.81 3.21 -2.00
N ILE A 40 -5.74 2.42 -2.06
CA ILE A 40 -4.45 2.78 -1.48
C ILE A 40 -3.44 2.99 -2.59
N ASP A 41 -2.82 4.17 -2.62
CA ASP A 41 -1.72 4.49 -3.51
C ASP A 41 -0.42 4.60 -2.70
N VAL A 42 0.61 3.85 -3.13
CA VAL A 42 1.96 3.92 -2.56
C VAL A 42 2.89 4.54 -3.59
N PHE A 43 3.55 5.62 -3.21
CA PHE A 43 4.62 6.24 -3.98
C PHE A 43 5.91 6.09 -3.19
N TRP A 44 6.95 5.53 -3.80
CA TRP A 44 8.27 5.46 -3.18
C TRP A 44 9.35 5.86 -4.18
N GLY A 45 10.36 6.54 -3.68
CA GLY A 45 11.64 6.79 -4.33
C GLY A 45 12.77 6.08 -3.59
N THR A 46 13.99 6.58 -3.78
CA THR A 46 15.17 6.14 -3.04
C THR A 46 15.15 6.57 -1.57
N GLU A 47 14.56 7.73 -1.30
CA GLU A 47 14.49 8.34 0.03
C GLU A 47 13.05 8.61 0.46
N ASP A 48 12.26 9.27 -0.38
CA ASP A 48 10.90 9.68 -0.04
C ASP A 48 9.86 8.59 -0.27
N VAL A 49 8.98 8.39 0.71
CA VAL A 49 7.87 7.44 0.65
C VAL A 49 6.58 8.14 1.06
N ARG A 50 5.50 7.84 0.35
CA ARG A 50 4.18 8.41 0.57
C ARG A 50 3.10 7.36 0.41
N LEU A 51 2.20 7.32 1.37
CA LEU A 51 1.00 6.50 1.38
C LEU A 51 -0.22 7.42 1.31
N VAL A 52 -1.15 7.13 0.39
CA VAL A 52 -2.38 7.93 0.18
C VAL A 52 -3.60 6.99 0.17
N SER A 53 -4.65 7.37 0.88
CA SER A 53 -5.97 6.73 0.86
C SER A 53 -6.97 7.55 0.04
N ASP A 54 -7.75 6.89 -0.82
CA ASP A 54 -8.89 7.42 -1.57
C ASP A 54 -8.63 8.75 -2.31
N PHE A 55 -7.46 8.87 -2.92
CA PHE A 55 -6.99 10.10 -3.58
C PHE A 55 -6.96 11.35 -2.69
N CYS A 56 -6.96 11.17 -1.37
CA CYS A 56 -7.10 12.23 -0.38
C CYS A 56 -8.41 13.05 -0.50
N GLN A 57 -9.50 12.42 -0.97
CA GLN A 57 -10.81 13.10 -1.09
C GLN A 57 -11.39 13.56 0.26
N SER A 58 -10.99 12.93 1.37
CA SER A 58 -11.48 13.23 2.71
C SER A 58 -10.74 14.38 3.40
N ALA A 59 -9.77 15.03 2.75
CA ALA A 59 -8.99 16.11 3.37
C ALA A 59 -9.86 17.30 3.76
N ASP A 60 -9.54 17.94 4.89
CA ASP A 60 -10.23 19.16 5.31
C ASP A 60 -9.60 20.38 4.66
N VAL A 61 -10.45 21.23 4.09
CA VAL A 61 -10.06 22.49 3.49
C VAL A 61 -10.67 23.62 4.30
N VAL A 62 -9.82 24.50 4.82
CA VAL A 62 -10.25 25.66 5.60
C VAL A 62 -9.97 26.91 4.79
N ASP A 63 -11.04 27.54 4.31
CA ASP A 63 -10.99 28.88 3.72
C ASP A 63 -10.87 29.92 4.81
N LYS A 64 -9.92 30.83 4.66
CA LYS A 64 -9.76 31.97 5.57
C LYS A 64 -10.42 33.20 4.96
N GLU A 65 -11.19 33.92 5.78
CA GLU A 65 -11.86 35.18 5.37
C GLU A 65 -10.86 36.34 5.12
N ASP A 66 -9.59 36.16 5.46
CA ASP A 66 -8.52 37.16 5.30
C ASP A 66 -7.97 37.26 3.85
N GLY A 67 -8.49 36.45 2.93
CA GLY A 67 -8.06 36.42 1.53
C GLY A 67 -6.76 35.66 1.28
N SER A 68 -6.22 34.96 2.29
CA SER A 68 -5.11 34.02 2.10
C SER A 68 -5.57 32.73 1.42
N PRO A 69 -4.65 31.96 0.80
CA PRO A 69 -5.00 30.68 0.19
C PRO A 69 -5.58 29.70 1.21
N PRO A 70 -6.51 28.81 0.80
CA PRO A 70 -7.06 27.78 1.66
C PRO A 70 -5.98 26.89 2.27
N GLU A 71 -6.15 26.53 3.53
CA GLU A 71 -5.31 25.52 4.19
C GLU A 71 -5.87 24.12 3.93
N PHE A 72 -4.99 23.20 3.54
CA PHE A 72 -5.33 21.81 3.24
C PHE A 72 -4.71 20.88 4.28
N TYR A 73 -5.57 20.16 5.01
CA TYR A 73 -5.16 19.21 6.04
C TYR A 73 -5.24 17.77 5.49
N ASP A 74 -4.10 17.27 5.01
CA ASP A 74 -3.98 15.96 4.34
C ASP A 74 -3.62 14.79 5.27
N THR A 75 -3.39 15.07 6.56
CA THR A 75 -2.96 14.05 7.54
C THR A 75 -3.97 12.92 7.73
N SER A 76 -5.25 13.17 7.45
CA SER A 76 -6.33 12.18 7.53
C SER A 76 -6.45 11.28 6.31
N CYS A 77 -5.61 11.45 5.30
CA CYS A 77 -5.65 10.63 4.08
C CYS A 77 -4.28 10.39 3.45
N GLN A 78 -3.23 11.02 3.95
CA GLN A 78 -1.87 10.86 3.47
C GLN A 78 -0.88 10.92 4.61
N VAL A 79 0.17 10.12 4.51
CA VAL A 79 1.37 10.22 5.35
C VAL A 79 2.61 10.11 4.48
N ARG A 80 3.70 10.74 4.93
CA ARG A 80 5.01 10.70 4.27
C ARG A 80 6.07 10.29 5.27
N GLY A 81 7.13 9.67 4.77
CA GLY A 81 8.33 9.41 5.55
C GLY A 81 9.55 9.27 4.67
N THR A 82 10.69 9.20 5.32
CA THR A 82 11.99 9.09 4.67
C THR A 82 12.61 7.76 5.05
N MET A 83 13.11 7.03 4.06
CA MET A 83 13.82 5.78 4.28
C MET A 83 15.10 5.98 5.09
N PRO A 84 15.43 5.07 6.01
CA PRO A 84 16.74 5.07 6.65
C PRO A 84 17.88 5.07 5.62
N PRO A 85 18.99 5.79 5.88
CA PRO A 85 20.07 5.96 4.91
C PRO A 85 20.78 4.63 4.57
N PHE A 86 21.72 4.67 3.61
CA PHE A 86 22.62 3.59 3.14
C PHE A 86 22.07 2.60 2.10
N ASN A 87 20.77 2.29 2.10
CA ASN A 87 20.18 1.44 1.07
C ASN A 87 19.05 2.20 0.38
N GLU A 88 19.05 2.17 -0.95
CA GLU A 88 18.13 2.96 -1.80
C GLU A 88 17.26 2.08 -2.70
N TYR A 89 17.52 0.77 -2.73
CA TYR A 89 16.88 -0.17 -3.65
C TYR A 89 16.18 -1.29 -2.91
N LEU A 90 14.94 -1.56 -3.33
CA LEU A 90 14.18 -2.71 -2.88
C LEU A 90 14.61 -3.96 -3.67
N ASN A 91 15.36 -4.84 -3.02
CA ASN A 91 15.74 -6.14 -3.58
C ASN A 91 14.65 -7.18 -3.28
N VAL A 92 13.86 -7.57 -4.27
CA VAL A 92 12.84 -8.61 -4.16
C VAL A 92 13.19 -9.84 -4.99
N ASN A 93 13.23 -11.00 -4.33
CA ASN A 93 13.44 -12.31 -4.95
C ASN A 93 12.25 -13.26 -4.73
N THR A 94 11.12 -12.72 -4.28
CA THR A 94 9.93 -13.47 -3.90
C THR A 94 8.71 -12.94 -4.65
N PRO A 95 7.70 -13.79 -4.93
CA PRO A 95 6.48 -13.34 -5.60
C PRO A 95 5.69 -12.35 -4.74
N LEU A 96 4.91 -11.49 -5.40
CA LEU A 96 3.88 -10.69 -4.76
C LEU A 96 2.79 -11.60 -4.21
N GLN A 97 2.36 -11.33 -2.97
CA GLN A 97 1.29 -12.06 -2.30
C GLN A 97 0.18 -11.07 -1.92
N ILE A 98 -1.07 -11.51 -2.02
CA ILE A 98 -2.26 -10.70 -1.78
C ILE A 98 -3.22 -11.50 -0.90
N GLY A 99 -3.79 -10.87 0.11
CA GLY A 99 -4.79 -11.49 1.00
C GLY A 99 -4.20 -12.41 2.09
N GLY A 100 -2.89 -12.36 2.32
CA GLY A 100 -2.21 -13.13 3.37
C GLY A 100 -0.76 -13.45 3.02
N LEU A 101 -0.16 -14.32 3.85
CA LEU A 101 1.21 -14.80 3.67
C LEU A 101 1.22 -16.33 3.56
N HIS A 102 1.79 -16.85 2.50
CA HIS A 102 2.07 -18.27 2.32
C HIS A 102 3.37 -18.62 3.06
N LEU A 103 3.26 -19.47 4.08
CA LEU A 103 4.36 -19.81 4.99
C LEU A 103 5.20 -21.01 4.52
N GLU A 104 4.71 -21.81 3.56
CA GLU A 104 5.44 -22.99 3.08
C GLU A 104 6.55 -22.58 2.10
N GLN A 105 7.65 -23.34 2.13
CA GLN A 105 8.86 -23.03 1.37
C GLN A 105 8.58 -23.18 -0.13
N PHE A 106 8.62 -22.06 -0.84
CA PHE A 106 8.39 -21.97 -2.27
C PHE A 106 9.61 -22.48 -3.05
N ASP A 107 9.44 -23.41 -4.01
CA ASP A 107 10.48 -23.78 -4.97
C ASP A 107 10.43 -22.84 -6.19
N PRO A 108 11.40 -21.93 -6.37
CA PRO A 108 11.39 -20.96 -7.46
C PRO A 108 11.47 -21.60 -8.85
N ASN A 109 12.01 -22.83 -8.95
CA ASN A 109 12.19 -23.52 -10.23
C ASN A 109 10.87 -23.98 -10.85
N MET A 110 9.80 -24.12 -10.05
CA MET A 110 8.51 -24.60 -10.54
C MET A 110 7.78 -23.58 -11.43
N TYR A 111 8.16 -22.31 -11.41
CA TYR A 111 7.28 -21.24 -11.90
C TYR A 111 7.78 -20.50 -13.13
N HIS A 112 8.90 -20.92 -13.74
CA HIS A 112 9.44 -20.42 -15.03
C HIS A 112 9.12 -18.94 -15.33
N TRP A 113 9.36 -18.04 -14.38
CA TRP A 113 8.97 -16.63 -14.50
C TRP A 113 9.79 -15.96 -15.61
N GLN A 114 9.17 -15.69 -16.77
CA GLN A 114 9.91 -15.20 -17.94
C GLN A 114 9.92 -13.67 -18.08
N PHE A 115 8.86 -12.93 -17.73
CA PHE A 115 8.81 -11.44 -17.79
C PHE A 115 7.43 -10.90 -17.35
N MET A 116 7.30 -9.63 -16.91
CA MET A 116 6.02 -8.94 -16.62
C MET A 116 6.06 -7.44 -16.98
N PRO A 117 4.94 -6.82 -17.43
CA PRO A 117 4.10 -6.08 -16.48
C PRO A 117 2.59 -6.10 -16.83
N LEU A 118 1.87 -7.06 -16.25
CA LEU A 118 0.48 -6.92 -15.78
C LEU A 118 0.18 -8.20 -14.99
N TYR A 119 -0.11 -8.07 -13.70
CA TYR A 119 -0.52 -9.23 -12.91
C TYR A 119 -1.96 -9.58 -13.26
N ASP A 120 -2.15 -10.64 -14.04
CA ASP A 120 -3.49 -11.21 -14.25
C ASP A 120 -3.83 -12.12 -13.07
N LEU A 121 -4.62 -11.60 -12.12
CA LEU A 121 -5.11 -12.39 -10.98
C LEU A 121 -6.11 -13.49 -11.40
N GLY A 122 -6.52 -13.54 -12.67
CA GLY A 122 -7.24 -14.66 -13.27
C GLY A 122 -6.36 -15.90 -13.50
N ALA A 123 -5.03 -15.73 -13.51
CA ALA A 123 -4.06 -16.81 -13.67
C ALA A 123 -2.88 -16.66 -12.68
N PRO A 124 -3.13 -16.72 -11.35
CA PRO A 124 -2.07 -16.59 -10.36
C PRO A 124 -1.14 -17.81 -10.41
N GLY A 125 0.14 -17.63 -10.08
CA GLY A 125 1.08 -18.76 -9.97
C GLY A 125 0.63 -19.79 -8.94
N LEU A 126 0.05 -19.35 -7.83
CA LEU A 126 -0.56 -20.20 -6.80
C LEU A 126 -1.73 -19.46 -6.15
N SER A 127 -2.78 -20.19 -5.78
CA SER A 127 -3.90 -19.63 -5.01
C SER A 127 -4.45 -20.64 -4.00
N ARG A 128 -4.88 -20.17 -2.84
CA ARG A 128 -5.48 -20.98 -1.76
C ARG A 128 -6.54 -20.15 -1.06
N ALA A 129 -7.70 -20.74 -0.78
CA ALA A 129 -8.83 -20.05 -0.15
C ALA A 129 -9.21 -18.72 -0.84
N SER A 130 -9.14 -18.72 -2.18
CA SER A 130 -9.46 -17.56 -3.01
C SER A 130 -10.52 -17.93 -4.05
N VAL A 131 -11.29 -16.93 -4.48
CA VAL A 131 -12.30 -17.05 -5.53
C VAL A 131 -12.03 -15.95 -6.54
N ALA A 132 -12.22 -16.23 -7.83
CA ALA A 132 -12.02 -15.25 -8.89
C ALA A 132 -13.15 -14.21 -8.89
N GLY A 133 -12.77 -12.94 -8.92
CA GLY A 133 -13.69 -11.81 -8.95
C GLY A 133 -14.33 -11.47 -7.59
N CYS A 134 -14.96 -10.30 -7.54
CA CYS A 134 -15.77 -9.84 -6.42
C CYS A 134 -17.15 -9.45 -6.94
N PRO A 135 -18.23 -9.57 -6.14
CA PRO A 135 -19.49 -8.93 -6.48
C PRO A 135 -19.26 -7.42 -6.63
N GLN A 136 -19.91 -6.79 -7.60
CA GLN A 136 -19.97 -5.33 -7.62
C GLN A 136 -20.73 -4.89 -6.37
N THR A 137 -20.14 -3.96 -5.62
CA THR A 137 -20.87 -3.23 -4.58
C THR A 137 -21.88 -2.32 -5.28
N GLU A 138 -23.09 -2.23 -4.73
CA GLU A 138 -24.15 -1.36 -5.26
C GLU A 138 -23.79 0.12 -5.16
#